data_AF-W3WHL6-F1
#
_entry.id   AF-W3WHL6-F1
#
_cell.length_a   1.000
_cell.length_b   1.000
_cell.length_c   1.000
_cell.angle_alpha   90.00
_cell.angle_beta   90.00
_cell.angle_gamma   90.00
#
_symmetry.space_group_name_H-M   'P 1'
#
loop_
_entity.id
_entity.type
_entity.pdbx_description
1 polymer ?
#
loop_
_entity_poly.entity_id
_entity_poly.type
_entity_poly.pdbx_seq_one_letter_code
_entity_poly.pdbx_strand_id
1 'polypeptide(L)'
;MALMTALLLFLSCTLAADDEDVFIDNLFKVHNGATDGSCGGRADVLDDWLGETIDSLDIALKAMGNYDDNWRVRRSLSTIFTLKNRRLRTPKDQAFKDVKGYLEAVRDFFNRRLDDSGQQMYVKDGYWLFCDSKFLSEQQPTDTALDYLGVPIKDDKEQPVLINSVDEYKIQLTKDANAKPWWAGISTDLNAYFFTQHGADFCDVEGHLGVTASVTPYKKGSSGRAEAAPFVYSTTLCPSSFEGTVIDGTVRYETYKEANARITPEANLANFVPRSATLLHEAFHFVHGSVFKVPGDPKDKKAEKCK
;
A
#
# COMPACT_ATOMS: atom_id res chain seq x y z
N MET A 1 -33.95 -23.61 33.24
CA MET A 1 -33.43 -22.23 33.21
C MET A 1 -31.92 -22.17 33.49
N ALA A 2 -31.37 -22.85 34.49
CA ALA A 2 -29.94 -22.76 34.83
C ALA A 2 -28.96 -23.18 33.70
N LEU A 3 -29.35 -24.12 32.83
CA LEU A 3 -28.52 -24.57 31.70
C LEU A 3 -28.39 -23.52 30.59
N MET A 4 -29.44 -22.73 30.32
CA MET A 4 -29.39 -21.64 29.34
C MET A 4 -28.57 -20.45 29.85
N THR A 5 -28.64 -20.16 31.16
CA THR A 5 -27.83 -19.11 31.78
C THR A 5 -26.35 -19.48 31.79
N ALA A 6 -26.02 -20.75 32.02
CA ALA A 6 -24.64 -21.26 31.92
C ALA A 6 -24.13 -21.25 30.47
N LEU A 7 -24.96 -21.61 29.48
CA LEU A 7 -24.58 -21.53 28.07
C LEU A 7 -24.35 -20.08 27.61
N LEU A 8 -25.19 -19.14 28.04
CA LEU A 8 -25.04 -17.72 27.74
C LEU A 8 -23.79 -17.12 28.40
N LEU A 9 -23.48 -17.52 29.64
CA LEU A 9 -22.24 -17.12 30.33
C LEU A 9 -21.00 -17.70 29.66
N PHE A 10 -21.03 -18.96 29.21
CA PHE A 10 -19.94 -19.55 28.44
C PHE A 10 -19.78 -18.88 27.06
N LEU A 11 -20.88 -18.59 26.35
CA LEU A 11 -20.84 -17.86 25.07
C LEU A 11 -20.32 -16.42 25.24
N SER A 12 -20.68 -15.71 26.32
CA SER A 12 -20.15 -14.38 26.62
C SER A 12 -18.68 -14.38 27.07
N CYS A 13 -18.17 -15.51 27.56
CA CYS A 13 -16.75 -15.66 27.92
C CYS A 13 -15.89 -16.25 26.78
N THR A 14 -16.49 -16.82 25.73
CA THR A 14 -15.75 -17.34 24.54
C THR A 14 -15.83 -16.42 23.32
N LEU A 15 -16.73 -15.44 23.31
CA LEU A 15 -16.81 -14.42 22.23
C LEU A 15 -15.99 -13.15 22.54
N ALA A 16 -15.35 -13.08 23.70
CA ALA A 16 -14.38 -12.03 24.05
C ALA A 16 -12.94 -12.43 23.67
N ALA A 17 -12.77 -13.30 22.68
CA ALA A 17 -11.50 -13.58 22.05
C ALA A 17 -11.35 -12.64 20.84
N ASP A 18 -10.79 -11.46 21.10
CA ASP A 18 -9.90 -10.71 20.21
C ASP A 18 -10.41 -10.28 18.81
N ASP A 19 -11.71 -10.00 18.60
CA ASP A 19 -12.10 -9.07 17.54
C ASP A 19 -11.91 -7.63 18.07
N GLU A 20 -10.66 -7.24 18.35
CA GLU A 20 -10.36 -5.81 18.42
C GLU A 20 -10.58 -5.24 17.02
N ASP A 21 -11.56 -4.35 16.88
CA ASP A 21 -11.77 -3.59 15.65
C ASP A 21 -10.41 -3.02 15.20
N VAL A 22 -9.99 -3.39 13.98
CA VAL A 22 -8.72 -2.90 13.42
C VAL A 22 -8.99 -1.58 12.71
N PHE A 23 -8.31 -0.53 13.17
CA PHE A 23 -8.38 0.80 12.58
C PHE A 23 -7.15 1.07 11.70
N ILE A 24 -7.28 1.99 10.74
CA ILE A 24 -6.21 2.37 9.81
C ILE A 24 -4.97 2.87 10.55
N ASP A 25 -5.17 3.53 11.68
CA ASP A 25 -4.08 4.05 12.52
C ASP A 25 -3.35 2.92 13.29
N ASN A 26 -3.91 1.72 13.38
CA ASN A 26 -3.24 0.57 13.96
C ASN A 26 -2.21 -0.02 12.99
N LEU A 27 -2.40 0.23 11.68
CA LEU A 27 -1.58 -0.30 10.59
C LEU A 27 -0.56 0.72 10.07
N PHE A 28 -0.96 2.00 9.99
CA PHE A 28 -0.17 3.06 9.38
C PHE A 28 0.17 4.18 10.37
N LYS A 29 1.35 4.77 10.21
CA LYS A 29 1.61 6.15 10.62
C LYS A 29 0.88 7.10 9.66
N VAL A 30 -0.37 7.41 10.02
CA VAL A 30 -1.20 8.34 9.26
C VAL A 30 -0.76 9.78 9.52
N HIS A 31 -0.49 10.53 8.45
CA HIS A 31 -0.22 11.96 8.55
C HIS A 31 -1.52 12.73 8.80
N ASN A 32 -1.85 12.93 10.08
CA ASN A 32 -3.06 13.63 10.52
C ASN A 32 -2.81 15.13 10.76
N GLY A 33 -3.87 15.93 10.75
CA GLY A 33 -3.83 17.37 11.01
C GLY A 33 -4.48 18.22 9.92
N ALA A 34 -4.09 19.50 9.90
CA ALA A 34 -4.54 20.49 8.91
C ALA A 34 -3.41 20.95 7.97
N THR A 35 -2.34 20.16 7.90
CA THR A 35 -1.15 20.44 7.09
C THR A 35 -1.23 19.76 5.73
N ASP A 36 -0.40 20.21 4.80
CA ASP A 36 -0.34 19.68 3.43
C ASP A 36 -0.07 18.17 3.42
N GLY A 37 -0.82 17.42 2.60
CA GLY A 37 -0.73 15.96 2.53
C GLY A 37 -1.56 15.21 3.58
N SER A 38 -2.23 15.90 4.50
CA SER A 38 -2.88 15.26 5.63
C SER A 38 -4.14 14.46 5.27
N CYS A 39 -4.36 13.37 6.01
CA CYS A 39 -5.60 12.60 6.06
C CYS A 39 -6.63 13.15 7.06
N GLY A 40 -6.45 14.38 7.57
CA GLY A 40 -7.39 15.02 8.49
C GLY A 40 -8.84 14.98 7.99
N GLY A 41 -9.75 14.48 8.83
CA GLY A 41 -11.17 14.34 8.49
C GLY A 41 -11.51 13.15 7.57
N ARG A 42 -10.54 12.29 7.22
CA ARG A 42 -10.75 11.09 6.39
C ARG A 42 -10.64 9.77 7.17
N ALA A 43 -10.47 9.81 8.50
CA ALA A 43 -10.29 8.62 9.34
C ALA A 43 -11.41 7.60 9.16
N ASP A 44 -12.67 8.01 9.36
CA ASP A 44 -13.83 7.13 9.22
C ASP A 44 -13.91 6.46 7.84
N VAL A 45 -13.62 7.23 6.77
CA VAL A 45 -13.63 6.70 5.39
C VAL A 45 -12.49 5.69 5.18
N LEU A 46 -11.32 5.92 5.76
CA LEU A 46 -10.18 5.01 5.67
C LEU A 46 -10.43 3.73 6.46
N ASP A 47 -11.08 3.82 7.61
CA ASP A 47 -11.50 2.66 8.41
C ASP A 47 -12.57 1.84 7.68
N ASP A 48 -13.55 2.50 7.05
CA ASP A 48 -14.51 1.85 6.16
C ASP A 48 -13.80 1.14 5.00
N TRP A 49 -12.83 1.80 4.35
CA TRP A 49 -12.06 1.20 3.26
C TRP A 49 -11.21 0.00 3.71
N LEU A 50 -10.68 0.06 4.93
CA LEU A 50 -9.95 -1.06 5.54
C LEU A 50 -10.89 -2.26 5.73
N GLY A 51 -12.07 -2.04 6.33
CA GLY A 51 -13.09 -3.08 6.50
C GLY A 51 -13.51 -3.71 5.16
N GLU A 52 -13.81 -2.88 4.16
CA GLU A 52 -14.15 -3.37 2.82
C GLU A 52 -13.03 -4.18 2.16
N THR A 53 -11.79 -3.76 2.39
CA THR A 53 -10.63 -4.44 1.82
C THR A 53 -10.42 -5.82 2.44
N ILE A 54 -10.57 -5.93 3.76
CA ILE A 54 -10.52 -7.20 4.48
C ILE A 54 -11.64 -8.12 3.97
N ASP A 55 -12.89 -7.64 3.91
CA ASP A 55 -14.03 -8.41 3.42
C ASP A 55 -13.82 -8.92 1.98
N SER A 56 -13.30 -8.06 1.11
CA SER A 56 -12.99 -8.41 -0.29
C SER A 56 -11.96 -9.54 -0.38
N LEU A 57 -10.89 -9.45 0.40
CA LEU A 57 -9.84 -10.48 0.46
C LEU A 57 -10.38 -11.80 1.03
N ASP A 58 -11.19 -11.75 2.08
CA ASP A 58 -11.79 -12.93 2.72
C ASP A 58 -12.74 -13.66 1.76
N ILE A 59 -13.60 -12.91 1.07
CA ILE A 59 -14.50 -13.46 0.04
C ILE A 59 -13.68 -14.08 -1.10
N ALA A 60 -12.64 -13.39 -1.58
CA ALA A 60 -11.80 -13.89 -2.67
C ALA A 60 -11.07 -15.19 -2.27
N LEU A 61 -10.44 -15.22 -1.10
CA LEU A 61 -9.71 -16.39 -0.59
C LEU A 61 -10.64 -17.57 -0.33
N LYS A 62 -11.82 -17.32 0.25
CA LYS A 62 -12.87 -18.34 0.42
C LYS A 62 -13.34 -18.90 -0.92
N ALA A 63 -13.54 -18.04 -1.93
CA ALA A 63 -13.90 -18.47 -3.27
C ALA A 63 -12.79 -19.32 -3.90
N MET A 64 -11.52 -18.92 -3.76
CA MET A 64 -10.35 -19.70 -4.20
C MET A 64 -10.27 -21.08 -3.55
N GLY A 65 -10.73 -21.24 -2.29
CA GLY A 65 -10.86 -22.54 -1.64
C GLY A 65 -11.77 -23.53 -2.39
N ASN A 66 -12.68 -23.03 -3.22
CA ASN A 66 -13.60 -23.82 -4.04
C ASN A 66 -13.19 -23.89 -5.53
N TYR A 67 -11.91 -23.62 -5.85
CA TYR A 67 -11.42 -23.52 -7.23
C TYR A 67 -11.74 -24.75 -8.09
N ASP A 68 -11.52 -25.97 -7.58
CA ASP A 68 -11.70 -27.20 -8.37
C ASP A 68 -13.16 -27.56 -8.64
N ASP A 69 -14.07 -27.07 -7.81
CA ASP A 69 -15.48 -27.40 -7.86
C ASP A 69 -16.32 -26.28 -8.50
N ASN A 70 -15.82 -25.04 -8.50
CA ASN A 70 -16.54 -23.90 -9.04
C ASN A 70 -15.91 -23.35 -10.33
N TRP A 71 -16.52 -23.66 -11.48
CA TRP A 71 -16.06 -23.18 -12.79
C TRP A 71 -16.09 -21.66 -12.94
N ARG A 72 -16.97 -20.96 -12.20
CA ARG A 72 -17.02 -19.49 -12.22
C ARG A 72 -15.78 -18.90 -11.58
N VAL A 73 -15.34 -19.45 -10.44
CA VAL A 73 -14.09 -19.06 -9.77
C VAL A 73 -12.90 -19.26 -10.71
N ARG A 74 -12.81 -20.41 -11.36
CA ARG A 74 -11.74 -20.67 -12.34
C ARG A 74 -11.75 -19.69 -13.50
N ARG A 75 -12.93 -19.37 -14.03
CA ARG A 75 -13.08 -18.37 -15.09
C ARG A 75 -12.63 -16.99 -14.62
N SER A 76 -13.04 -16.55 -13.43
CA SER A 76 -12.63 -15.25 -12.88
C SER A 76 -11.12 -15.16 -12.71
N LEU A 77 -10.48 -16.16 -12.08
CA LEU A 77 -9.02 -16.16 -11.91
C LEU A 77 -8.26 -16.31 -13.24
N SER A 78 -8.86 -16.99 -14.22
CA SER A 78 -8.31 -17.05 -15.57
C SER A 78 -8.37 -15.71 -16.28
N THR A 79 -9.47 -14.96 -16.10
CA THR A 79 -9.63 -13.62 -16.67
C THR A 79 -8.71 -12.60 -16.01
N ILE A 80 -8.61 -12.62 -14.69
CA ILE A 80 -7.90 -11.58 -13.91
C ILE A 80 -6.41 -11.88 -13.81
N PHE A 81 -6.05 -13.13 -13.51
CA PHE A 81 -4.66 -13.53 -13.22
C PHE A 81 -4.08 -14.47 -14.28
N THR A 82 -4.78 -14.68 -15.40
CA THR A 82 -4.34 -15.56 -16.51
C THR A 82 -4.11 -17.02 -16.09
N LEU A 83 -4.66 -17.45 -14.96
CA LEU A 83 -4.60 -18.85 -14.53
C LEU A 83 -5.35 -19.76 -15.52
N LYS A 84 -4.92 -21.01 -15.66
CA LYS A 84 -5.57 -21.93 -16.60
C LYS A 84 -6.97 -22.31 -16.09
N ASN A 85 -8.02 -22.03 -16.86
CA ASN A 85 -9.40 -22.43 -16.55
C ASN A 85 -9.63 -23.95 -16.70
N ARG A 86 -9.05 -24.70 -15.77
CA ARG A 86 -9.19 -26.15 -15.60
C ARG A 86 -8.95 -26.46 -14.13
N ARG A 87 -9.42 -27.62 -13.69
CA ARG A 87 -9.07 -28.14 -12.37
C ARG A 87 -7.55 -28.20 -12.19
N LEU A 88 -7.09 -27.95 -10.98
CA LEU A 88 -5.70 -28.07 -10.59
C LEU A 88 -5.28 -29.51 -10.86
N ARG A 89 -4.26 -29.69 -11.72
CA ARG A 89 -3.75 -31.03 -12.05
C ARG A 89 -3.03 -31.68 -10.87
N THR A 90 -2.52 -30.84 -9.97
CA THR A 90 -1.90 -31.24 -8.72
C THR A 90 -2.27 -30.20 -7.66
N PRO A 91 -2.24 -30.54 -6.36
CA PRO A 91 -2.25 -29.57 -5.27
C PRO A 91 -1.04 -28.60 -5.28
N LYS A 92 -0.23 -28.57 -6.35
CA LYS A 92 1.02 -27.85 -6.52
C LYS A 92 1.03 -26.98 -7.79
N ASP A 93 -0.12 -26.58 -8.33
CA ASP A 93 -0.11 -25.55 -9.38
C ASP A 93 0.43 -24.26 -8.77
N GLN A 94 1.71 -23.98 -9.05
CA GLN A 94 2.48 -22.95 -8.36
C GLN A 94 1.86 -21.57 -8.58
N ALA A 95 1.38 -21.30 -9.80
CA ALA A 95 0.73 -20.05 -10.14
C ALA A 95 -0.51 -19.77 -9.27
N PHE A 96 -1.32 -20.80 -9.00
CA PHE A 96 -2.47 -20.67 -8.10
C PHE A 96 -2.02 -20.40 -6.66
N LYS A 97 -0.98 -21.09 -6.18
CA LYS A 97 -0.43 -20.89 -4.84
C LYS A 97 0.17 -19.50 -4.66
N ASP A 98 0.86 -19.00 -5.68
CA ASP A 98 1.48 -17.67 -5.64
C ASP A 98 0.40 -16.60 -5.54
N VAL A 99 -0.63 -16.65 -6.40
CA VAL A 99 -1.78 -15.73 -6.32
C VAL A 99 -2.45 -15.81 -4.95
N LYS A 100 -2.72 -17.02 -4.45
CA LYS A 100 -3.34 -17.19 -3.13
C LYS A 100 -2.47 -16.60 -2.01
N GLY A 101 -1.17 -16.91 -2.03
CA GLY A 101 -0.20 -16.41 -1.05
C GLY A 101 -0.05 -14.89 -1.08
N TYR A 102 -0.14 -14.26 -2.27
CA TYR A 102 -0.14 -12.81 -2.38
C TYR A 102 -1.37 -12.17 -1.73
N LEU A 103 -2.55 -12.75 -1.96
CA LEU A 103 -3.79 -12.29 -1.31
C LEU A 103 -3.73 -12.53 0.22
N GLU A 104 -3.24 -13.69 0.65
CA GLU A 104 -3.07 -14.03 2.08
C GLU A 104 -2.14 -13.05 2.79
N ALA A 105 -0.99 -12.71 2.19
CA ALA A 105 -0.05 -11.77 2.81
C ALA A 105 -0.63 -10.35 2.94
N VAL A 106 -1.40 -9.88 1.96
CA VAL A 106 -2.07 -8.57 2.06
C VAL A 106 -3.18 -8.60 3.12
N ARG A 107 -3.95 -9.70 3.18
CA ARG A 107 -4.93 -9.92 4.25
C ARG A 107 -4.25 -9.92 5.62
N ASP A 108 -3.12 -10.61 5.74
CA ASP A 108 -2.36 -10.72 6.98
C ASP A 108 -1.84 -9.37 7.47
N PHE A 109 -1.42 -8.49 6.54
CA PHE A 109 -1.11 -7.09 6.84
C PHE A 109 -2.31 -6.38 7.46
N PHE A 110 -3.46 -6.39 6.76
CA PHE A 110 -4.66 -5.69 7.25
C PHE A 110 -5.22 -6.26 8.55
N ASN A 111 -4.97 -7.53 8.84
CA ASN A 111 -5.39 -8.19 10.08
C ASN A 111 -4.31 -8.22 11.18
N ARG A 112 -3.23 -7.42 11.06
CA ARG A 112 -2.16 -7.33 12.07
C ARG A 112 -1.58 -8.68 12.47
N ARG A 113 -1.41 -9.60 11.50
CA ARG A 113 -0.97 -10.97 11.78
C ARG A 113 0.31 -11.00 12.61
N LEU A 114 0.31 -11.89 13.61
CA LEU A 114 1.47 -12.18 14.43
C LEU A 114 2.30 -13.32 13.81
N ASP A 115 3.61 -13.27 14.01
CA ASP A 115 4.53 -14.36 13.71
C ASP A 115 4.48 -15.46 14.78
N ASP A 116 5.26 -16.53 14.59
CA ASP A 116 5.33 -17.68 15.51
C ASP A 116 5.85 -17.29 16.91
N SER A 117 6.47 -16.11 17.05
CA SER A 117 6.95 -15.57 18.33
C SER A 117 5.94 -14.65 19.02
N GLY A 118 4.77 -14.43 18.41
CA GLY A 118 3.75 -13.51 18.89
C GLY A 118 4.03 -12.04 18.60
N GLN A 119 5.01 -11.73 17.74
CA GLN A 119 5.31 -10.36 17.32
C GLN A 119 4.54 -10.00 16.05
N GLN A 120 4.18 -8.72 15.88
CA GLN A 120 3.55 -8.25 14.65
C GLN A 120 4.50 -8.45 13.47
N MET A 121 4.03 -9.16 12.44
CA MET A 121 4.80 -9.36 11.20
C MET A 121 5.06 -8.04 10.48
N TYR A 122 4.09 -7.12 10.56
CA TYR A 122 4.13 -5.83 9.88
C TYR A 122 4.10 -4.71 10.92
N VAL A 123 5.27 -4.14 11.21
CA VAL A 123 5.41 -3.09 12.23
C VAL A 123 5.00 -1.74 11.66
N LYS A 124 4.00 -1.11 12.28
CA LYS A 124 3.43 0.20 11.90
C LYS A 124 4.48 1.28 11.56
N ASP A 125 5.60 1.31 12.27
CA ASP A 125 6.67 2.29 12.04
C ASP A 125 7.25 2.27 10.61
N GLY A 126 7.09 1.14 9.89
CA GLY A 126 7.52 0.97 8.51
C GLY A 126 6.50 1.43 7.46
N TYR A 127 5.28 1.83 7.84
CA TYR A 127 4.19 2.11 6.90
C TYR A 127 3.58 3.48 7.16
N TRP A 128 3.76 4.41 6.22
CA TRP A 128 3.21 5.77 6.28
C TRP A 128 2.03 5.91 5.33
N LEU A 129 1.04 6.70 5.74
CA LEU A 129 -0.13 7.01 4.93
C LEU A 129 -0.37 8.52 4.87
N PHE A 130 -0.44 9.03 3.64
CA PHE A 130 -0.76 10.42 3.28
C PHE A 130 -2.00 10.44 2.38
N CYS A 131 -2.74 11.55 2.38
CA CYS A 131 -3.98 11.71 1.60
C CYS A 131 -3.91 12.82 0.53
N ASP A 132 -2.70 13.30 0.25
CA ASP A 132 -2.32 14.17 -0.87
C ASP A 132 -0.78 14.13 -1.00
N SER A 133 -0.20 14.46 -2.15
CA SER A 133 1.23 14.58 -2.37
C SER A 133 1.85 15.89 -1.86
N LYS A 134 1.03 16.88 -1.48
CA LYS A 134 1.51 18.22 -1.05
C LYS A 134 2.37 18.24 0.22
N PHE A 135 2.53 17.12 0.94
CA PHE A 135 3.50 17.02 2.05
C PHE A 135 4.97 17.12 1.60
N LEU A 136 5.24 17.00 0.30
CA LEU A 136 6.57 17.07 -0.28
C LEU A 136 6.93 18.52 -0.64
N SER A 137 8.15 18.94 -0.29
CA SER A 137 8.71 20.22 -0.72
C SER A 137 9.87 19.99 -1.68
N GLU A 138 9.84 20.62 -2.85
CA GLU A 138 10.96 20.58 -3.81
C GLU A 138 12.23 21.15 -3.16
N GLN A 139 13.36 20.47 -3.38
CA GLN A 139 14.70 20.91 -3.01
C GLN A 139 15.57 21.02 -4.27
N GLN A 140 16.71 21.68 -4.17
CA GLN A 140 17.73 21.71 -5.20
C GLN A 140 18.81 20.65 -4.91
N PRO A 141 19.39 20.01 -5.95
CA PRO A 141 20.51 19.07 -5.75
C PRO A 141 21.73 19.68 -5.02
N THR A 142 21.84 21.01 -5.02
CA THR A 142 22.89 21.78 -4.33
C THR A 142 22.53 22.19 -2.90
N ASP A 143 21.34 21.86 -2.41
CA ASP A 143 20.95 22.14 -1.03
C ASP A 143 21.66 21.17 -0.07
N THR A 144 21.72 21.56 1.20
CA THR A 144 22.27 20.70 2.26
C THR A 144 21.40 19.47 2.45
N ALA A 145 22.01 18.29 2.37
CA ALA A 145 21.34 17.03 2.64
C ALA A 145 20.98 16.92 4.13
N LEU A 146 19.77 16.47 4.42
CA LEU A 146 19.27 16.24 5.77
C LEU A 146 19.18 14.73 6.03
N ASP A 147 19.39 14.34 7.28
CA ASP A 147 19.20 12.97 7.74
C ASP A 147 17.74 12.70 8.15
N TYR A 148 17.44 11.46 8.53
CA TYR A 148 16.12 11.03 8.99
C TYR A 148 15.64 11.70 10.29
N LEU A 149 16.48 12.50 10.96
CA LEU A 149 16.11 13.33 12.10
C LEU A 149 15.91 14.80 11.68
N GLY A 150 16.02 15.11 10.39
CA GLY A 150 15.94 16.47 9.85
C GLY A 150 17.20 17.31 10.09
N VAL A 151 18.32 16.67 10.48
CA VAL A 151 19.58 17.35 10.80
C VAL A 151 20.52 17.31 9.59
N PRO A 152 21.32 18.35 9.32
CA PRO A 152 22.31 18.31 8.26
C PRO A 152 23.25 17.11 8.34
N ILE A 153 23.35 16.35 7.26
CA ILE A 153 24.38 15.33 7.08
C ILE A 153 25.72 16.06 6.95
N LYS A 154 26.71 15.63 7.74
CA LYS A 154 28.04 16.20 7.73
C LYS A 154 29.10 15.16 7.40
N ASP A 155 30.12 15.56 6.66
CA ASP A 155 31.29 14.74 6.36
C ASP A 155 32.22 14.56 7.58
N ASP A 156 33.37 13.91 7.37
CA ASP A 156 34.41 13.70 8.39
C ASP A 156 35.07 15.00 8.89
N LYS A 157 34.90 16.11 8.16
CA LYS A 157 35.42 17.44 8.49
C LYS A 157 34.34 18.35 9.08
N GLU A 158 33.21 17.77 9.48
CA GLU A 158 32.04 18.47 10.01
C GLU A 158 31.45 19.52 9.05
N GLN A 159 31.70 19.38 7.74
CA GLN A 159 31.12 20.23 6.72
C GLN A 159 29.78 19.65 6.24
N PRO A 160 28.75 20.49 6.00
CA PRO A 160 27.49 20.03 5.41
C PRO A 160 27.71 19.37 4.05
N VAL A 161 27.08 18.22 3.85
CA VAL A 161 27.08 17.49 2.57
C VAL A 161 25.89 17.97 1.74
N LEU A 162 26.08 18.13 0.43
CA LEU A 162 25.00 18.49 -0.49
C LEU A 162 24.20 17.26 -0.92
N ILE A 163 22.93 17.43 -1.28
CA ILE A 163 22.05 16.34 -1.75
C ILE A 163 22.70 15.54 -2.89
N ASN A 164 23.26 16.23 -3.90
CA ASN A 164 23.91 15.58 -5.05
C ASN A 164 25.26 14.91 -4.76
N SER A 165 25.78 15.11 -3.54
CA SER A 165 27.06 14.58 -3.08
C SER A 165 26.90 13.33 -2.20
N VAL A 166 25.66 12.97 -1.86
CA VAL A 166 25.32 11.67 -1.28
C VAL A 166 25.22 10.64 -2.42
N ASP A 167 26.06 9.61 -2.38
CA ASP A 167 26.20 8.63 -3.46
C ASP A 167 24.86 7.98 -3.83
N GLU A 168 24.04 7.63 -2.84
CA GLU A 168 22.74 7.01 -3.05
C GLU A 168 21.73 7.97 -3.68
N TYR A 169 21.71 9.24 -3.26
CA TYR A 169 20.83 10.26 -3.85
C TYR A 169 21.22 10.57 -5.29
N LYS A 170 22.53 10.61 -5.57
CA LYS A 170 23.05 10.75 -6.92
C LYS A 170 22.60 9.61 -7.82
N ILE A 171 22.61 8.37 -7.33
CA ILE A 171 22.07 7.22 -8.08
C ILE A 171 20.58 7.45 -8.40
N GLN A 172 19.77 7.86 -7.42
CA GLN A 172 18.33 8.09 -7.65
C GLN A 172 18.06 9.23 -8.66
N LEU A 173 18.78 10.35 -8.53
CA LEU A 173 18.70 11.48 -9.46
C LEU A 173 19.10 11.13 -10.90
N THR A 174 19.89 10.06 -11.10
CA THR A 174 20.31 9.62 -12.44
C THR A 174 19.35 8.62 -13.09
N LYS A 175 18.37 8.08 -12.35
CA LYS A 175 17.40 7.10 -12.89
C LYS A 175 16.40 7.72 -13.86
N ASP A 176 16.09 9.00 -13.67
CA ASP A 176 15.22 9.80 -14.52
C ASP A 176 15.88 11.17 -14.72
N ALA A 177 16.01 11.61 -15.97
CA ALA A 177 16.63 12.89 -16.30
C ALA A 177 15.89 14.10 -15.74
N ASN A 178 14.59 13.94 -15.40
CA ASN A 178 13.76 14.98 -14.80
C ASN A 178 13.58 14.80 -13.29
N ALA A 179 14.25 13.83 -12.66
CA ALA A 179 14.14 13.61 -11.22
C ALA A 179 14.63 14.84 -10.45
N LYS A 180 13.80 15.28 -9.51
CA LYS A 180 14.15 16.31 -8.52
C LYS A 180 14.14 15.71 -7.11
N PRO A 181 14.94 16.23 -6.18
CA PRO A 181 14.83 15.87 -4.78
C PRO A 181 13.62 16.58 -4.14
N TRP A 182 12.80 15.81 -3.43
CA TRP A 182 11.65 16.30 -2.69
C TRP A 182 11.77 15.87 -1.24
N TRP A 183 11.59 16.79 -0.30
CA TRP A 183 11.76 16.58 1.12
C TRP A 183 10.42 16.55 1.85
N ALA A 184 10.18 15.50 2.64
CA ALA A 184 8.95 15.34 3.43
C ALA A 184 9.00 15.97 4.83
N GLY A 185 10.19 16.33 5.33
CA GLY A 185 10.39 16.74 6.73
C GLY A 185 9.94 18.15 7.08
N ILE A 186 9.42 18.94 6.12
CA ILE A 186 8.81 20.24 6.42
C ILE A 186 7.41 20.06 7.02
N SER A 187 6.65 19.11 6.47
CA SER A 187 5.25 18.89 6.84
C SER A 187 5.03 17.63 7.68
N THR A 188 6.04 16.75 7.79
CA THR A 188 5.86 15.39 8.34
C THR A 188 7.05 14.94 9.17
N ASP A 189 6.81 14.00 10.09
CA ASP A 189 7.88 13.37 10.90
C ASP A 189 8.66 12.28 10.15
N LEU A 190 8.33 11.99 8.88
CA LEU A 190 9.00 10.97 8.08
C LEU A 190 10.46 11.35 7.75
N ASN A 191 10.74 12.65 7.57
CA ASN A 191 12.09 13.18 7.29
C ASN A 191 12.86 12.36 6.23
N ALA A 192 12.31 12.27 5.02
CA ALA A 192 12.94 11.51 3.95
C ALA A 192 12.89 12.24 2.60
N TYR A 193 13.83 11.85 1.73
CA TYR A 193 13.91 12.33 0.36
C TYR A 193 13.20 11.39 -0.62
N PHE A 194 12.44 11.98 -1.53
CA PHE A 194 11.81 11.34 -2.66
C PHE A 194 12.44 11.90 -3.94
N PHE A 195 12.76 11.03 -4.90
CA PHE A 195 13.44 11.42 -6.13
C PHE A 195 12.54 11.13 -7.32
N THR A 196 11.78 12.12 -7.75
CA THR A 196 10.77 11.97 -8.80
C THR A 196 10.63 13.26 -9.60
N GLN A 197 10.06 13.17 -10.80
CA GLN A 197 9.74 14.35 -11.60
C GLN A 197 8.65 15.23 -10.97
N HIS A 198 7.63 14.61 -10.37
CA HIS A 198 6.38 15.30 -10.00
C HIS A 198 6.27 15.66 -8.52
N GLY A 199 6.81 14.82 -7.62
CA GLY A 199 6.77 15.00 -6.17
C GLY A 199 5.43 15.52 -5.65
N ALA A 200 5.39 16.78 -5.20
CA ALA A 200 4.20 17.40 -4.63
C ALA A 200 3.02 17.51 -5.59
N ASP A 201 3.26 17.45 -6.89
CA ASP A 201 2.25 17.57 -7.95
C ASP A 201 1.79 16.19 -8.45
N PHE A 202 2.20 15.09 -7.81
CA PHE A 202 1.81 13.74 -8.23
C PHE A 202 0.28 13.57 -8.28
N CYS A 203 -0.43 14.09 -7.28
CA CYS A 203 -1.89 13.98 -7.20
C CYS A 203 -2.66 14.97 -8.08
N ASP A 204 -1.98 15.97 -8.66
CA ASP A 204 -2.60 16.92 -9.59
C ASP A 204 -2.72 16.35 -11.01
N VAL A 205 -2.08 15.21 -11.28
CA VAL A 205 -2.15 14.52 -12.57
C VAL A 205 -3.47 13.75 -12.66
N GLU A 206 -4.25 14.04 -13.70
CA GLU A 206 -5.50 13.34 -13.99
C GLU A 206 -5.28 11.81 -14.07
N GLY A 207 -6.19 11.05 -13.47
CA GLY A 207 -6.10 9.58 -13.43
C GLY A 207 -5.34 9.03 -12.23
N HIS A 208 -4.49 9.82 -11.56
CA HIS A 208 -3.74 9.35 -10.40
C HIS A 208 -4.64 9.23 -9.17
N LEU A 209 -4.55 8.09 -8.51
CA LEU A 209 -5.41 7.68 -7.40
C LEU A 209 -4.62 7.40 -6.13
N GLY A 210 -3.41 6.88 -6.29
CA GLY A 210 -2.49 6.66 -5.21
C GLY A 210 -1.12 6.26 -5.73
N VAL A 211 -0.16 6.23 -4.82
CA VAL A 211 1.18 5.71 -5.07
C VAL A 211 1.80 5.23 -3.77
N THR A 212 2.52 4.13 -3.87
CA THR A 212 3.37 3.62 -2.81
C THR A 212 4.82 3.78 -3.22
N ALA A 213 5.56 4.54 -2.43
CA ALA A 213 6.99 4.73 -2.61
C ALA A 213 7.77 3.91 -1.58
N SER A 214 8.79 3.22 -2.09
CA SER A 214 9.84 2.60 -1.30
C SER A 214 10.88 3.65 -0.91
N VAL A 215 10.98 3.98 0.37
CA VAL A 215 11.82 5.08 0.86
C VAL A 215 12.87 4.54 1.82
N THR A 216 14.13 4.89 1.54
CA THR A 216 15.24 4.63 2.46
C THR A 216 15.67 5.98 3.05
N PRO A 217 15.34 6.28 4.31
CA PRO A 217 15.92 7.42 5.00
C PRO A 217 17.41 7.16 5.27
N TYR A 218 18.21 8.21 5.39
CA TYR A 218 19.66 8.09 5.62
C TYR A 218 20.08 8.84 6.87
N LYS A 219 21.17 8.39 7.49
CA LYS A 219 21.83 9.01 8.66
C LYS A 219 23.33 9.15 8.44
N LYS A 220 24.01 9.95 9.27
CA LYS A 220 25.48 9.94 9.31
C LYS A 220 25.96 8.58 9.84
N GLY A 221 26.69 7.84 9.01
CA GLY A 221 27.37 6.62 9.38
C GLY A 221 28.69 6.89 10.12
N SER A 222 29.22 5.86 10.77
CA SER A 222 30.47 5.93 11.55
C SER A 222 31.72 6.28 10.72
N SER A 223 31.65 6.16 9.40
CA SER A 223 32.69 6.52 8.44
C SER A 223 32.49 7.91 7.80
N GLY A 224 31.58 8.72 8.34
CA GLY A 224 31.20 10.02 7.77
C GLY A 224 30.36 9.93 6.50
N ARG A 225 30.10 8.72 5.98
CA ARG A 225 29.23 8.47 4.83
C ARG A 225 27.78 8.29 5.27
N ALA A 226 26.85 8.49 4.34
CA ALA A 226 25.44 8.19 4.60
C ALA A 226 25.27 6.68 4.87
N GLU A 227 24.54 6.33 5.91
CA GLU A 227 24.15 4.97 6.27
C GLU A 227 22.62 4.89 6.17
N ALA A 228 22.10 3.81 5.60
CA ALA A 228 20.66 3.60 5.52
C ALA A 228 20.07 3.46 6.93
N ALA A 229 18.98 4.19 7.18
CA ALA A 229 18.07 3.94 8.29
C ALA A 229 17.09 2.80 7.91
N PRO A 230 16.26 2.31 8.86
CA PRO A 230 15.21 1.36 8.53
C PRO A 230 14.35 1.86 7.37
N PHE A 231 14.18 0.99 6.38
CA PHE A 231 13.39 1.23 5.20
C PHE A 231 11.91 1.41 5.57
N VAL A 232 11.20 2.28 4.84
CA VAL A 232 9.78 2.53 5.03
C VAL A 232 9.04 2.56 3.71
N TYR A 233 7.76 2.22 3.76
CA TYR A 233 6.82 2.42 2.66
C TYR A 233 6.00 3.68 2.93
N SER A 234 5.94 4.56 1.93
CA SER A 234 5.13 5.77 1.96
C SER A 234 3.99 5.63 0.97
N THR A 235 2.79 5.38 1.49
CA THR A 235 1.55 5.33 0.70
C THR A 235 0.91 6.70 0.66
N THR A 236 0.63 7.21 -0.53
CA THR A 236 -0.12 8.45 -0.76
C THR A 236 -1.39 8.11 -1.50
N LEU A 237 -2.55 8.42 -0.94
CA LEU A 237 -3.85 8.33 -1.60
C LEU A 237 -4.22 9.73 -2.09
N CYS A 238 -4.51 9.91 -3.37
CA CYS A 238 -4.82 11.23 -3.89
C CYS A 238 -6.25 11.67 -3.54
N PRO A 239 -6.55 12.97 -3.43
CA PRO A 239 -7.90 13.46 -3.17
C PRO A 239 -8.97 12.89 -4.12
N SER A 240 -8.59 12.71 -5.40
CA SER A 240 -9.38 12.05 -6.45
C SER A 240 -9.86 10.64 -6.08
N SER A 241 -9.14 9.92 -5.22
CA SER A 241 -9.55 8.59 -4.74
C SER A 241 -10.75 8.64 -3.79
N PHE A 242 -10.97 9.77 -3.13
CA PHE A 242 -12.01 9.97 -2.12
C PHE A 242 -13.20 10.76 -2.62
N GLU A 243 -13.00 11.74 -3.50
CA GLU A 243 -14.02 12.76 -3.79
C GLU A 243 -15.01 12.34 -4.88
N GLY A 244 -14.79 11.17 -5.47
CA GLY A 244 -15.75 10.52 -6.34
C GLY A 244 -15.90 11.17 -7.71
N THR A 245 -16.50 10.38 -8.59
CA THR A 245 -16.91 10.71 -9.96
C THR A 245 -15.83 10.57 -11.04
N VAL A 246 -16.20 9.74 -12.02
CA VAL A 246 -15.57 9.45 -13.33
C VAL A 246 -14.08 9.81 -13.46
N ILE A 247 -13.22 8.81 -13.29
CA ILE A 247 -11.79 8.90 -13.62
C ILE A 247 -11.59 8.14 -14.92
N ASP A 248 -11.05 8.80 -15.95
CA ASP A 248 -10.85 8.21 -17.29
C ASP A 248 -12.12 7.55 -17.87
N GLY A 249 -13.29 8.16 -17.65
CA GLY A 249 -14.57 7.60 -18.10
C GLY A 249 -15.15 6.49 -17.20
N THR A 250 -14.47 6.15 -16.09
CA THR A 250 -14.86 5.09 -15.17
C THR A 250 -15.46 5.63 -13.87
N VAL A 251 -16.73 5.29 -13.63
CA VAL A 251 -17.40 5.58 -12.35
C VAL A 251 -16.78 4.74 -11.23
N ARG A 252 -16.33 5.41 -10.17
CA ARG A 252 -15.91 4.76 -8.93
C ARG A 252 -17.00 4.83 -7.89
N TYR A 253 -17.42 3.66 -7.43
CA TYR A 253 -18.49 3.50 -6.46
C TYR A 253 -17.96 3.67 -5.05
N GLU A 254 -18.80 4.15 -4.14
CA GLU A 254 -18.40 4.35 -2.74
C GLU A 254 -18.00 3.03 -2.09
N THR A 255 -18.79 1.99 -2.35
CA THR A 255 -18.67 0.70 -1.67
C THR A 255 -18.61 -0.47 -2.63
N TYR A 256 -18.03 -1.58 -2.18
CA TYR A 256 -18.05 -2.84 -2.93
C TYR A 256 -19.48 -3.34 -3.20
N LYS A 257 -20.38 -3.15 -2.22
CA LYS A 257 -21.80 -3.51 -2.34
C LYS A 257 -22.49 -2.72 -3.45
N GLU A 258 -22.22 -1.41 -3.54
CA GLU A 258 -22.77 -0.58 -4.59
C GLU A 258 -22.21 -0.97 -5.97
N ALA A 259 -20.90 -1.17 -6.08
CA ALA A 259 -20.25 -1.59 -7.31
C ALA A 259 -20.86 -2.90 -7.84
N ASN A 260 -20.95 -3.91 -6.98
CA ASN A 260 -21.48 -5.23 -7.33
C ASN A 260 -22.94 -5.21 -7.76
N ALA A 261 -23.78 -4.38 -7.12
CA ALA A 261 -25.20 -4.29 -7.44
C ALA A 261 -25.47 -3.80 -8.87
N ARG A 262 -24.46 -3.19 -9.52
CA ARG A 262 -24.58 -2.61 -10.86
C ARG A 262 -23.92 -3.45 -11.96
N ILE A 263 -23.28 -4.57 -11.62
CA ILE A 263 -22.66 -5.47 -12.60
C ILE A 263 -23.76 -6.22 -13.38
N THR A 264 -23.76 -6.07 -14.70
CA THR A 264 -24.62 -6.79 -15.64
C THR A 264 -23.81 -7.81 -16.46
N PRO A 265 -24.43 -8.77 -17.17
CA PRO A 265 -23.70 -9.80 -17.94
C PRO A 265 -22.72 -9.25 -19.00
N GLU A 266 -22.94 -8.04 -19.51
CA GLU A 266 -22.11 -7.36 -20.50
C GLU A 266 -21.22 -6.25 -19.91
N ALA A 267 -21.25 -6.07 -18.58
CA ALA A 267 -20.46 -5.06 -17.90
C ALA A 267 -18.95 -5.34 -18.03
N ASN A 268 -18.18 -4.29 -18.32
CA ASN A 268 -16.73 -4.31 -18.12
C ASN A 268 -16.45 -4.12 -16.63
N LEU A 269 -15.90 -5.14 -15.95
CA LEU A 269 -15.62 -5.10 -14.51
C LEU A 269 -14.67 -3.96 -14.10
N ALA A 270 -13.81 -3.51 -15.02
CA ALA A 270 -12.95 -2.34 -14.78
C ALA A 270 -13.76 -1.06 -14.48
N ASN A 271 -15.02 -1.01 -14.92
CA ASN A 271 -15.91 0.12 -14.69
C ASN A 271 -16.65 0.05 -13.35
N PHE A 272 -16.45 -1.02 -12.56
CA PHE A 272 -17.16 -1.28 -11.30
C PHE A 272 -16.19 -1.54 -10.16
N VAL A 273 -15.32 -0.55 -9.93
CA VAL A 273 -14.29 -0.60 -8.89
C VAL A 273 -14.69 0.30 -7.73
N PRO A 274 -14.76 -0.21 -6.48
CA PRO A 274 -15.02 0.62 -5.32
C PRO A 274 -13.80 1.50 -4.99
N ARG A 275 -13.99 2.61 -4.27
CA ARG A 275 -12.88 3.52 -3.91
C ARG A 275 -11.82 2.84 -3.04
N SER A 276 -12.26 1.98 -2.12
CA SER A 276 -11.42 1.14 -1.26
C SER A 276 -10.42 0.27 -2.02
N ALA A 277 -10.69 -0.05 -3.29
CA ALA A 277 -9.74 -0.78 -4.13
C ALA A 277 -8.41 -0.04 -4.34
N THR A 278 -8.37 1.28 -4.15
CA THR A 278 -7.11 2.05 -4.17
C THR A 278 -6.21 1.65 -3.01
N LEU A 279 -6.73 1.63 -1.78
CA LEU A 279 -5.98 1.20 -0.60
C LEU A 279 -5.53 -0.26 -0.76
N LEU A 280 -6.40 -1.14 -1.24
CA LEU A 280 -6.04 -2.53 -1.53
C LEU A 280 -4.91 -2.62 -2.58
N HIS A 281 -5.00 -1.85 -3.67
CA HIS A 281 -3.97 -1.82 -4.70
C HIS A 281 -2.61 -1.40 -4.15
N GLU A 282 -2.59 -0.29 -3.40
CA GLU A 282 -1.37 0.21 -2.76
C GLU A 282 -0.79 -0.80 -1.77
N ALA A 283 -1.65 -1.57 -1.07
CA ALA A 283 -1.19 -2.63 -0.18
C ALA A 283 -0.43 -3.76 -0.85
N PHE A 284 -0.75 -4.09 -2.10
CA PHE A 284 0.10 -5.02 -2.83
C PHE A 284 1.51 -4.46 -3.06
N HIS A 285 1.65 -3.17 -3.33
CA HIS A 285 2.97 -2.56 -3.56
C HIS A 285 3.83 -2.56 -2.30
N PHE A 286 3.29 -2.30 -1.11
CA PHE A 286 4.12 -2.32 0.11
C PHE A 286 4.29 -3.71 0.73
N VAL A 287 3.33 -4.64 0.58
CA VAL A 287 3.49 -6.01 1.09
C VAL A 287 4.44 -6.82 0.22
N HIS A 288 4.39 -6.64 -1.11
CA HIS A 288 5.18 -7.43 -2.06
C HIS A 288 6.30 -6.64 -2.73
N GLY A 289 6.43 -5.34 -2.44
CA GLY A 289 7.31 -4.45 -3.19
C GLY A 289 6.83 -4.27 -4.64
N SER A 290 7.77 -4.03 -5.55
CA SER A 290 7.50 -4.00 -7.00
C SER A 290 7.35 -5.40 -7.64
N VAL A 291 7.06 -6.43 -6.84
CA VAL A 291 7.02 -7.83 -7.29
C VAL A 291 5.57 -8.30 -7.45
N PHE A 292 4.90 -7.84 -8.49
CA PHE A 292 3.72 -8.53 -9.04
C PHE A 292 4.20 -9.45 -10.17
N LYS A 293 4.65 -10.67 -9.83
CA LYS A 293 5.04 -11.68 -10.83
C LYS A 293 3.79 -12.37 -11.36
N VAL A 294 3.26 -11.90 -12.49
CA VAL A 294 2.24 -12.67 -13.22
C VAL A 294 2.92 -13.86 -13.91
N PRO A 295 2.49 -15.12 -13.68
CA PRO A 295 3.11 -16.29 -14.31
C PRO A 295 2.85 -16.31 -15.82
N GLY A 296 3.87 -16.01 -16.63
CA GLY A 296 3.82 -16.17 -18.09
C GLY A 296 4.49 -15.08 -18.94
N ASP A 297 5.10 -14.05 -18.35
CA ASP A 297 5.77 -13.00 -19.13
C ASP A 297 7.14 -13.47 -19.69
N PRO A 298 7.32 -13.51 -21.03
CA PRO A 298 8.59 -13.91 -21.65
C PRO A 298 9.68 -12.82 -21.61
N LYS A 299 9.47 -11.67 -20.96
CA LYS A 299 10.41 -10.54 -21.00
C LYS A 299 10.82 -10.04 -19.62
N ASP A 300 11.96 -10.56 -19.17
CA ASP A 300 12.99 -9.77 -18.51
C ASP A 300 13.22 -8.45 -19.28
N LYS A 301 12.62 -7.35 -18.80
CA LYS A 301 13.12 -5.96 -18.76
C LYS A 301 11.94 -4.97 -18.64
N LYS A 302 12.02 -4.12 -17.60
CA LYS A 302 11.17 -2.97 -17.26
C LYS A 302 9.92 -3.27 -16.44
N ALA A 303 10.10 -3.27 -15.13
CA ALA A 303 9.08 -2.73 -14.22
C ALA A 303 8.95 -1.22 -14.53
N GLU A 304 8.13 -0.88 -15.51
CA GLU A 304 7.72 0.50 -15.79
C GLU A 304 6.32 0.44 -16.39
N LYS A 305 5.37 1.08 -15.68
CA LYS A 305 3.96 1.33 -16.02
C LYS A 305 2.96 0.21 -15.68
N CYS A 306 2.40 0.30 -14.48
CA CYS A 306 0.94 0.38 -14.39
C CYS A 306 0.58 1.86 -14.54
N LYS A 307 0.14 2.22 -15.75
CA LYS A 307 -0.73 3.37 -16.02
C LYS A 307 -2.02 2.79 -16.55
#